data_AF-A0A949V7Y0-F1
#
_entry.id   AF-A0A949V7Y0-F1
#
_cell.length_a   1.000
_cell.length_b   1.000
_cell.length_c   1.000
_cell.angle_alpha   90.00
_cell.angle_beta   90.00
_cell.angle_gamma   90.00
#
_symmetry.space_group_name_H-M   'P 1'
#
loop_
_entity.id
_entity.type
_entity.pdbx_description
1 polymer ?
#
loop_
_entity_poly.entity_id
_entity_poly.type
_entity_poly.pdbx_seq_one_letter_code
_entity_poly.pdbx_strand_id
1 'polypeptide(L)' 'MHKASNFEQSIEQSLLQHGGYSKGNPLDYNKKLALFPDEVVAFVQNSR' A
#
# COMPACT_ATOMS: atom_id res chain seq x y z
N MET A 1 13.73 22.80 8.87
CA MET A 1 13.59 21.77 7.82
C MET A 1 12.56 20.74 8.27
N HIS A 2 11.30 20.80 7.83
CA HIS A 2 10.22 19.80 8.10
C HIS A 2 9.06 19.93 7.08
N LYS A 3 9.33 20.19 5.79
CA LYS A 3 8.26 20.38 4.79
C LYS A 3 7.83 19.09 4.09
N ALA A 4 8.76 18.16 3.83
CA ALA A 4 8.48 16.94 3.07
C ALA A 4 7.72 15.88 3.88
N SER A 5 8.14 15.60 5.13
CA SER A 5 7.50 14.56 5.96
C SER A 5 6.03 14.84 6.26
N ASN A 6 5.66 16.09 6.56
CA ASN A 6 4.26 16.45 6.78
C ASN A 6 3.44 16.35 5.49
N PHE A 7 4.05 16.63 4.33
CA PHE A 7 3.39 16.55 3.03
C PHE A 7 3.10 15.09 2.66
N GLU A 8 4.10 14.22 2.76
CA GLU A 8 3.96 12.77 2.53
C GLU A 8 2.93 12.15 3.49
N GLN A 9 2.96 12.51 4.77
CA GLN A 9 1.96 12.07 5.74
C GLN A 9 0.55 12.56 5.39
N SER A 10 0.41 13.82 4.96
CA SER A 10 -0.90 14.37 4.57
C SER A 10 -1.46 13.66 3.34
N ILE A 11 -0.62 13.34 2.36
CA ILE A 11 -1.00 12.54 1.19
C ILE A 11 -1.44 11.16 1.63
N GLU A 12 -0.63 10.46 2.42
CA GLU A 12 -0.95 9.11 2.89
C GLU A 12 -2.28 9.11 3.66
N GLN A 13 -2.48 10.05 4.59
CA GLN A 13 -3.74 10.16 5.33
C GLN A 13 -4.93 10.39 4.40
N SER A 14 -4.80 11.27 3.40
CA SER A 14 -5.87 11.52 2.43
C SER A 14 -6.21 10.26 1.61
N LEU A 15 -5.21 9.51 1.15
CA LEU A 15 -5.40 8.27 0.39
C LEU A 15 -6.11 7.19 1.23
N LEU A 16 -5.72 7.06 2.51
CA LEU A 16 -6.32 6.09 3.43
C LEU A 16 -7.76 6.46 3.82
N GLN A 17 -8.05 7.75 4.03
CA GLN A 17 -9.36 8.20 4.51
C GLN A 17 -10.37 8.41 3.38
N HIS A 18 -9.91 8.83 2.20
CA HIS A 18 -10.78 9.28 1.11
C HIS A 18 -10.48 8.64 -0.24
N GLY A 19 -9.28 8.07 -0.44
CA GLY A 19 -8.87 7.49 -1.71
C GLY A 19 -9.23 6.01 -1.90
N GLY A 20 -9.80 5.36 -0.88
CA GLY A 20 -10.09 3.91 -0.92
C GLY A 20 -8.84 3.03 -0.82
N TYR A 21 -7.70 3.61 -0.43
CA TYR A 21 -6.46 2.85 -0.23
C TYR A 21 -6.41 2.24 1.16
N SER A 22 -5.72 1.10 1.26
CA SER A 22 -5.40 0.43 2.52
C SER A 22 -3.91 0.55 2.79
N LYS A 23 -3.52 0.66 4.07
CA LYS A 23 -2.10 0.68 4.46
C LYS A 23 -1.54 -0.73 4.36
N GLY A 24 -0.59 -0.94 3.45
CA GLY A 24 0.16 -2.19 3.34
C GLY A 24 1.26 -2.31 4.39
N ASN A 25 1.80 -3.52 4.55
CA ASN A 25 2.97 -3.80 5.38
C ASN A 25 4.20 -4.06 4.49
N PRO A 26 5.27 -3.24 4.60
CA PRO A 26 6.48 -3.39 3.80
C PRO A 26 7.19 -4.75 3.95
N LEU A 27 6.96 -5.46 5.05
CA LEU A 27 7.56 -6.78 5.30
C LEU A 27 6.93 -7.88 4.44
N ASP A 28 5.72 -7.67 3.93
CA ASP A 28 5.01 -8.63 3.09
C ASP A 28 5.49 -8.58 1.63
N TYR A 29 6.32 -7.58 1.29
CA TYR A 29 6.92 -7.45 -0.02
C TYR A 29 8.02 -8.51 -0.25
N ASN A 30 7.76 -9.41 -1.20
CA ASN A 30 8.73 -10.41 -1.61
C ASN A 30 9.67 -9.84 -2.67
N LYS A 31 10.89 -9.46 -2.27
CA LYS A 31 11.92 -8.88 -3.15
C LYS A 31 12.32 -9.78 -4.32
N LYS A 32 12.32 -11.11 -4.14
CA LYS A 32 12.70 -12.06 -5.20
C LYS A 32 11.65 -12.10 -6.31
N LEU A 33 10.38 -11.97 -5.93
CA LEU A 33 9.26 -11.98 -6.87
C LEU A 33 8.88 -10.57 -7.33
N ALA A 34 9.38 -9.53 -6.65
CA ALA A 34 8.99 -8.13 -6.82
C ALA A 34 7.48 -7.88 -6.65
N LEU A 35 6.84 -8.62 -5.73
CA LEU A 35 5.38 -8.63 -5.53
C LEU A 35 5.01 -8.70 -4.05
N PHE A 36 3.75 -8.37 -3.75
CA PHE A 36 3.04 -8.76 -2.53
C PHE A 36 2.26 -10.05 -2.81
N PRO A 37 2.81 -11.25 -2.50
CA PRO A 37 2.26 -12.50 -3.02
C PRO A 37 0.82 -12.76 -2.59
N ASP A 38 0.49 -12.44 -1.34
CA ASP A 38 -0.84 -12.67 -0.77
C ASP A 38 -1.90 -11.79 -1.45
N GLU A 39 -1.57 -10.54 -1.78
CA GLU A 39 -2.47 -9.64 -2.52
C GLU A 39 -2.74 -10.17 -3.94
N VAL A 40 -1.71 -10.69 -4.61
CA VAL A 40 -1.87 -11.27 -5.96
C VAL A 40 -2.74 -12.52 -5.92
N VAL A 41 -2.53 -13.41 -4.94
CA VAL A 41 -3.38 -14.61 -4.76
C VAL A 41 -4.82 -14.22 -4.46
N ALA A 42 -5.04 -13.29 -3.54
CA ALA A 42 -6.38 -12.80 -3.19
C ALA A 42 -7.09 -12.18 -4.39
N PHE A 43 -6.39 -11.39 -5.21
CA PHE A 43 -6.94 -10.82 -6.44
C PHE A 43 -7.45 -11.90 -7.40
N VAL A 44 -6.66 -12.95 -7.64
CA VAL A 44 -7.04 -14.05 -8.53
C VAL A 44 -8.24 -14.83 -7.98
N GLN A 45 -8.31 -15.03 -6.66
CA GLN A 45 -9.42 -15.72 -6.01
C GLN A 45 -10.72 -14.92 -6.08
N ASN A 46 -10.66 -13.61 -5.90
CA ASN A 46 -11.82 -12.71 -5.93
C ASN A 46 -12.31 -12.37 -7.35
N SER A 47 -11.52 -12.68 -8.38
CA SER A 47 -11.87 -12.45 -9.78
C SER A 47 -12.64 -13.62 -10.42
N ARG A 48 -12.95 -14.66 -9.64
CA ARG A 48 -13.74 -15.84 -10.06
C ARG A 48 -15.19 -15.71 -9.60
#